data_AF-A0A1B8P5L7-F1
#
_entry.id   AF-A0A1B8P5L7-F1
#
_cell.length_a   1.000
_cell.length_b   1.000
_cell.length_c   1.000
_cell.angle_alpha   90.00
_cell.angle_beta   90.00
_cell.angle_gamma   90.00
#
_symmetry.space_group_name_H-M   'P 1'
#
loop_
_entity.id
_entity.type
_entity.pdbx_description
1 polymer ?
#
loop_
_entity_poly.entity_id
_entity_poly.type
_entity_poly.pdbx_seq_one_letter_code
_entity_poly.pdbx_strand_id
1 'polypeptide(L)'
;MNAKDAAPRLTATSVLRLSREGGVAHMPGLARPRRIRCDRCSEAQRAELQALLDEAVRYGECQAPGTDRRILHLGVEEGDEMPIWTLSVAEDSVPETLLRWWRLAVEDAFSSDDGDPA
;
A
#
# COMPACT_ATOMS: atom_id res chain seq x y z
N MET A 1 -11.89 22.27 -0.40
CA MET A 1 -10.79 21.44 0.11
C MET A 1 -11.16 20.01 -0.19
N ASN A 2 -10.50 19.37 -1.16
CA ASN A 2 -10.88 18.02 -1.54
C ASN A 2 -10.34 17.07 -0.48
N ALA A 3 -11.11 16.05 -0.09
CA ALA A 3 -10.67 15.02 0.86
C ALA A 3 -9.45 14.19 0.38
N LYS A 4 -8.89 14.53 -0.78
CA LYS A 4 -7.68 13.93 -1.37
C LYS A 4 -6.39 14.74 -1.13
N ASP A 5 -6.47 15.93 -0.54
CA ASP A 5 -5.31 16.80 -0.29
C ASP A 5 -4.48 16.40 0.95
N ALA A 6 -4.95 15.44 1.76
CA ALA A 6 -4.24 14.93 2.92
C ALA A 6 -4.51 13.43 3.13
N ALA A 7 -3.49 12.67 3.48
CA ALA A 7 -3.64 11.27 3.87
C ALA A 7 -4.24 11.18 5.28
N PRO A 8 -5.09 10.17 5.56
CA PRO A 8 -5.57 9.93 6.92
C PRO A 8 -4.40 9.55 7.84
N ARG A 9 -4.60 9.74 9.14
CA ARG A 9 -3.62 9.33 10.16
C ARG A 9 -3.71 7.83 10.38
N LEU A 10 -2.57 7.15 10.26
CA LEU A 10 -2.46 5.73 10.57
C LEU A 10 -2.51 5.53 12.09
N THR A 11 -3.52 4.80 12.53
CA THR A 11 -3.68 4.34 13.91
C THR A 11 -3.25 2.87 14.03
N ALA A 12 -3.24 2.33 15.25
CA ALA A 12 -2.97 0.90 15.43
C ALA A 12 -4.02 -0.01 14.78
N THR A 13 -5.24 0.48 14.58
CA THR A 13 -6.33 -0.25 13.93
C THR A 13 -6.38 -0.07 12.42
N SER A 14 -5.54 0.81 11.87
CA SER A 14 -5.51 1.06 10.42
C SER A 14 -4.85 -0.08 9.66
N VAL A 15 -5.31 -0.32 8.43
CA VAL A 15 -4.66 -1.22 7.49
C VAL A 15 -4.30 -0.45 6.23
N LEU A 16 -3.02 -0.49 5.85
CA LEU A 16 -2.52 0.13 4.62
C LEU A 16 -2.51 -0.90 3.50
N ARG A 17 -3.29 -0.64 2.45
CA ARG A 17 -3.37 -1.45 1.24
C ARG A 17 -2.48 -0.88 0.15
N LEU A 18 -1.63 -1.72 -0.43
CA LEU A 18 -0.72 -1.37 -1.52
C LEU A 18 -0.91 -2.35 -2.68
N SER A 19 -1.24 -1.86 -3.87
CA SER A 19 -1.31 -2.67 -5.10
C SER A 19 -0.61 -1.99 -6.26
N ARG A 20 0.00 -2.77 -7.15
CA ARG A 20 0.69 -2.27 -8.35
C ARG A 20 -0.11 -2.66 -9.58
N GLU A 21 -0.39 -1.68 -10.44
CA GLU A 21 -1.07 -1.85 -11.71
C GLU A 21 -0.13 -1.41 -12.85
N GLY A 22 -0.13 -2.13 -13.97
CA GLY A 22 0.65 -1.77 -15.16
C GLY A 22 1.96 -2.54 -15.34
N GLY A 23 2.41 -2.55 -16.60
CA GLY A 23 3.43 -3.44 -17.14
C GLY A 23 2.80 -4.44 -18.10
N VAL A 24 3.36 -4.57 -19.31
CA VAL A 24 2.85 -5.39 -20.43
C VAL A 24 2.67 -6.89 -20.07
N ALA A 25 3.19 -7.33 -18.93
CA ALA A 25 2.99 -8.67 -18.39
C ALA A 25 1.89 -8.66 -17.32
N HIS A 26 0.74 -9.26 -17.63
CA HIS A 26 -0.25 -9.68 -16.63
C HIS A 26 0.37 -10.76 -15.73
N MET A 27 1.09 -10.33 -14.69
CA MET A 27 1.66 -11.21 -13.67
C MET A 27 0.70 -11.27 -12.47
N PRO A 28 -0.07 -12.36 -12.30
CA PRO A 28 -1.12 -12.45 -11.28
C PRO A 28 -0.61 -12.35 -9.83
N GLY A 29 0.71 -12.42 -9.59
CA GLY A 29 1.33 -12.20 -8.28
C GLY A 29 1.69 -10.74 -7.95
N LEU A 30 1.76 -9.86 -8.96
CA LEU A 30 2.14 -8.45 -8.81
C LEU A 30 0.93 -7.53 -8.67
N ALA A 31 -0.20 -7.90 -9.28
CA ALA A 31 -1.46 -7.17 -9.19
C ALA A 31 -2.21 -7.38 -7.86
N ARG A 32 -1.77 -8.35 -7.03
CA ARG A 32 -2.46 -8.64 -5.76
C ARG A 32 -2.24 -7.49 -4.77
N PRO A 33 -3.34 -6.94 -4.20
CA PRO A 33 -3.24 -5.98 -3.13
C PRO A 33 -2.63 -6.61 -1.89
N ARG A 34 -1.70 -5.90 -1.28
CA ARG A 34 -0.99 -6.31 -0.08
C ARG A 34 -1.46 -5.42 1.07
N ARG A 35 -1.74 -6.02 2.21
CA ARG A 35 -2.30 -5.33 3.39
C ARG A 35 -1.24 -5.33 4.49
N ILE A 36 -0.82 -4.15 4.90
CA ILE A 36 0.07 -3.93 6.05
C ILE A 36 -0.83 -3.56 7.21
N ARG A 37 -0.93 -4.44 8.22
CA ARG A 37 -1.73 -4.13 9.41
C ARG A 37 -0.90 -3.32 10.40
N CYS A 38 -1.38 -2.13 10.77
CA CYS A 38 -0.62 -1.21 11.61
C CYS A 38 -0.55 -1.66 13.08
N ASP A 39 -1.35 -2.63 13.50
CA ASP A 39 -1.29 -3.27 14.83
C ASP A 39 -0.03 -4.11 15.00
N ARG A 40 0.48 -4.68 13.90
CA ARG A 40 1.74 -5.44 13.85
C ARG A 40 2.97 -4.56 13.64
N CYS A 41 2.78 -3.27 13.36
CA CYS A 41 3.86 -2.31 13.20
C CYS A 41 4.24 -1.67 14.54
N SER A 42 5.53 -1.56 14.80
CA SER A 42 6.06 -0.68 15.84
C SER A 42 5.71 0.79 15.57
N GLU A 43 5.81 1.64 16.60
CA GLU A 43 5.55 3.08 16.45
C GLU A 43 6.45 3.73 15.39
N ALA A 44 7.73 3.36 15.35
CA ALA A 44 8.68 3.84 14.34
C ALA A 44 8.28 3.43 12.92
N GLN A 45 7.87 2.18 12.72
CA GLN A 45 7.38 1.70 11.42
C GLN A 45 6.10 2.42 11.00
N ARG A 46 5.17 2.64 11.93
CA ARG A 46 3.92 3.37 11.65
C ARG A 46 4.19 4.84 11.29
N ALA A 47 5.13 5.49 11.98
CA ALA A 47 5.56 6.84 11.66
C ALA A 47 6.21 6.93 10.27
N GLU A 48 7.03 5.95 9.89
CA GLU A 48 7.60 5.86 8.54
C GLU A 48 6.50 5.69 7.47
N LEU A 49 5.55 4.77 7.69
CA LEU A 49 4.41 4.58 6.79
C LEU A 49 3.56 5.86 6.65
N GLN A 50 3.35 6.59 7.75
CA GLN A 50 2.64 7.88 7.71
C GLN A 50 3.40 8.90 6.86
N ALA A 51 4.73 9.00 7.03
CA ALA A 51 5.53 9.94 6.25
C ALA A 51 5.48 9.62 4.75
N LEU A 52 5.53 8.34 4.39
CA LEU A 52 5.41 7.89 3.00
C LEU A 52 4.03 8.19 2.41
N LEU A 53 2.96 8.06 3.19
CA LEU A 53 1.61 8.44 2.78
C LEU A 53 1.47 9.95 2.56
N ASP A 54 1.98 10.75 3.50
CA ASP A 54 1.97 12.20 3.43
C ASP A 54 2.80 12.71 2.23
N GLU A 55 3.89 12.01 1.89
CA GLU A 55 4.70 12.28 0.70
C GLU A 55 3.98 11.85 -0.58
N ALA A 56 3.33 10.68 -0.59
CA ALA A 56 2.60 10.17 -1.75
C ALA A 56 1.50 11.13 -2.22
N VAL A 57 0.78 11.75 -1.29
CA VAL A 57 -0.25 12.77 -1.57
C VAL A 57 0.33 13.94 -2.38
N ARG A 58 1.58 14.32 -2.13
CA ARG A 58 2.23 15.46 -2.81
C ARG A 58 2.55 15.18 -4.27
N TYR A 59 2.72 13.92 -4.66
CA TYR A 59 2.94 13.55 -6.06
C TYR A 59 1.67 13.70 -6.93
N GLY A 60 0.50 13.78 -6.29
CA GLY A 60 -0.77 13.96 -6.96
C GLY A 60 -1.30 12.70 -7.65
N GLU A 61 -2.57 12.73 -8.04
CA GLU A 61 -3.21 11.60 -8.68
C GLU A 61 -2.71 11.37 -10.11
N CYS A 62 -2.24 10.17 -10.40
CA CYS A 62 -1.97 9.74 -11.78
C CYS A 62 -3.29 9.20 -12.38
N GLN A 63 -3.90 9.95 -13.30
CA GLN A 63 -5.21 9.62 -13.87
C GLN A 63 -5.17 8.75 -15.14
N ALA A 64 -3.98 8.46 -15.70
CA ALA A 64 -3.89 7.70 -16.95
C ALA A 64 -2.73 6.70 -16.95
N PRO A 65 -2.99 5.39 -17.09
CA PRO A 65 -1.97 4.44 -17.47
C PRO A 65 -1.55 4.73 -18.92
N GLY A 66 -0.46 5.48 -19.09
CA GLY A 66 0.27 5.49 -20.37
C GLY A 66 0.85 4.09 -20.62
N THR A 67 1.07 3.72 -21.89
CA THR A 67 1.35 2.35 -22.36
C THR A 67 2.50 1.60 -21.65
N ASP A 68 3.38 2.28 -20.92
CA ASP A 68 4.46 1.67 -20.13
C ASP A 68 4.52 2.11 -18.65
N ARG A 69 3.60 2.98 -18.19
CA ARG A 69 3.72 3.55 -16.84
C ARG A 69 3.04 2.67 -15.80
N ARG A 70 3.82 2.21 -14.82
CA ARG A 70 3.29 1.50 -13.65
C ARG A 70 2.66 2.49 -12.67
N ILE A 71 1.50 2.11 -12.15
CA ILE A 71 0.73 2.85 -11.16
C ILE A 71 0.77 2.08 -9.85
N LEU A 72 1.02 2.79 -8.76
CA LEU A 72 0.89 2.29 -7.41
C LEU A 72 -0.41 2.84 -6.80
N HIS A 73 -1.28 1.94 -6.39
CA HIS A 73 -2.50 2.28 -5.66
C HIS A 73 -2.27 2.07 -4.17
N LEU A 74 -2.51 3.12 -3.40
CA LEU A 74 -2.54 3.14 -1.95
C LEU A 74 -4.00 3.21 -1.48
N GLY A 75 -4.29 2.56 -0.36
CA GLY A 75 -5.55 2.72 0.34
C GLY A 75 -5.39 2.56 1.84
N VAL A 76 -6.19 3.26 2.62
CA VAL A 76 -6.23 3.13 4.08
C VAL A 76 -7.61 2.65 4.49
N GLU A 77 -7.64 1.59 5.28
CA GLU A 77 -8.84 0.99 5.86
C GLU A 77 -8.82 1.22 7.38
N GLU A 78 -10.00 1.49 7.96
CA GLU A 78 -10.18 1.53 9.42
C GLU A 78 -11.38 0.64 9.79
N GLY A 79 -11.12 -0.52 10.39
CA GLY A 79 -12.14 -1.47 10.86
C GLY A 79 -12.86 -2.26 9.78
N ASP A 80 -13.40 -1.61 8.75
CA ASP A 80 -14.17 -2.21 7.65
C ASP A 80 -13.29 -2.75 6.50
N GLU A 81 -13.88 -3.55 5.61
CA GLU A 81 -13.21 -4.06 4.40
C GLU A 81 -13.05 -3.03 3.28
N MET A 82 -13.73 -1.87 3.36
CA MET A 82 -13.61 -0.80 2.37
C MET A 82 -12.61 0.27 2.81
N PRO A 83 -11.72 0.72 1.90
CA PRO A 83 -10.78 1.78 2.23
C PRO A 83 -11.53 3.12 2.41
N ILE A 84 -11.28 3.78 3.55
CA ILE A 84 -11.76 5.13 3.85
C ILE A 84 -11.05 6.20 3.01
N TRP A 85 -9.89 5.84 2.43
CA TRP A 85 -9.08 6.72 1.60
C TRP A 85 -8.32 5.91 0.56
N THR A 86 -8.21 6.45 -0.66
CA THR A 86 -7.41 5.85 -1.74
C THR A 86 -6.66 6.91 -2.53
N LEU A 87 -5.49 6.53 -3.04
CA LEU A 87 -4.65 7.37 -3.87
C LEU A 87 -3.93 6.52 -4.93
N SER A 88 -3.85 7.01 -6.15
CA SER A 88 -3.13 6.35 -7.24
C SER A 88 -2.02 7.26 -7.75
N VAL A 89 -0.78 6.81 -7.68
CA VAL A 89 0.42 7.57 -8.05
C VAL A 89 1.27 6.79 -9.05
N ALA A 90 2.10 7.47 -9.83
CA ALA A 90 3.06 6.79 -10.69
C ALA A 90 4.14 6.11 -9.85
N GLU A 91 4.43 4.83 -10.14
CA GLU A 91 5.45 4.04 -9.43
C GLU A 91 6.85 4.69 -9.50
N ASP A 92 7.19 5.28 -10.64
CA ASP A 92 8.49 5.95 -10.86
C ASP A 92 8.63 7.25 -10.05
N SER A 93 7.52 7.80 -9.56
CA SER A 93 7.50 9.05 -8.81
C SER A 93 7.54 8.85 -7.30
N VAL A 94 7.33 7.63 -6.80
CA VAL A 94 7.35 7.33 -5.37
C VAL A 94 8.73 6.87 -4.90
N PRO A 95 9.07 7.09 -3.62
CA PRO A 95 10.33 6.60 -3.05
C PRO A 95 10.40 5.06 -3.07
N GLU A 96 11.60 4.52 -3.27
CA GLU A 96 11.86 3.07 -3.24
C GLU A 96 11.41 2.43 -1.90
N THR A 97 11.46 3.18 -0.80
CA THR A 97 11.01 2.73 0.52
C THR A 97 9.55 2.26 0.50
N LEU A 98 8.67 2.93 -0.23
CA LEU A 98 7.27 2.52 -0.37
C LEU A 98 7.14 1.19 -1.13
N LEU A 99 7.97 0.99 -2.16
CA LEU A 99 8.04 -0.27 -2.90
C LEU A 99 8.62 -1.40 -2.05
N ARG A 100 9.58 -1.10 -1.16
CA ARG A 100 10.10 -2.04 -0.16
C ARG A 100 9.01 -2.49 0.78
N TRP A 101 8.21 -1.58 1.33
CA TRP A 101 7.05 -1.93 2.17
C TRP A 101 6.06 -2.85 1.45
N TRP A 102 5.76 -2.55 0.18
CA TRP A 102 4.96 -3.46 -0.64
C TRP A 102 5.59 -4.84 -0.76
N ARG A 103 6.92 -4.96 -0.96
CA ARG A 103 7.61 -6.26 -1.02
C ARG A 103 7.48 -7.05 0.30
N LEU A 104 7.78 -6.40 1.42
CA LEU A 104 7.71 -6.98 2.77
C LEU A 104 6.30 -7.45 3.14
N ALA A 105 5.27 -6.73 2.68
CA ALA A 105 3.87 -7.06 2.96
C ALA A 105 3.39 -8.40 2.34
N VAL A 106 4.17 -9.05 1.47
CA VAL A 106 3.88 -10.44 1.03
C VAL A 106 4.37 -11.49 2.00
N GLU A 107 5.42 -11.19 2.76
CA GLU A 107 6.05 -12.19 3.62
C GLU A 107 5.15 -12.56 4.82
N ASP A 108 4.19 -11.69 5.19
CA ASP A 108 3.19 -11.97 6.23
C ASP A 108 2.08 -12.96 5.76
N ALA A 109 1.90 -13.16 4.45
CA ALA A 109 0.86 -14.03 3.90
C ALA A 109 1.24 -15.52 3.85
N PHE A 110 2.52 -15.87 4.09
CA PHE A 110 3.02 -17.24 4.05
C PHE A 110 3.34 -17.83 5.44
N SER A 111 2.76 -17.28 6.51
CA SER A 111 2.79 -17.90 7.84
C SER A 111 1.44 -18.55 8.16
N SER A 112 1.06 -19.55 7.37
CA SER A 112 0.07 -20.55 7.78
C SER A 112 0.61 -21.94 7.48
N ASP A 113 0.99 -22.60 8.57
CA ASP A 113 0.86 -24.05 8.81
C ASP A 113 1.80 -25.03 8.08
N ASP A 114 2.77 -25.54 8.84
CA ASP A 114 3.31 -26.91 8.74
C ASP A 114 3.94 -27.25 10.12
N GLY A 115 3.46 -28.20 10.94
CA GLY A 115 2.39 -29.16 10.73
C GLY A 115 1.96 -29.90 12.00
N ASP A 116 0.82 -30.58 11.83
CA ASP A 116 0.30 -31.81 12.44
C ASP A 116 1.06 -32.41 13.65
N PRO A 117 0.46 -32.45 14.87
CA PRO A 117 0.90 -33.38 15.90
C PRO A 117 0.29 -34.77 15.65
N ALA A 118 1.17 -35.72 15.31
CA ALA A 118 0.88 -37.16 15.20
C ALA A 118 0.40 -37.81 16.51
#